data_AF-A0A318NTD9-F1
#
_entry.id   AF-A0A318NTD9-F1
#
_cell.length_a   1.000
_cell.length_b   1.000
_cell.length_c   1.000
_cell.angle_alpha   90.00
_cell.angle_beta   90.00
_cell.angle_gamma   90.00
#
_symmetry.space_group_name_H-M   'P 1'
#
loop_
_entity.id
_entity.type
_entity.pdbx_description
1 polymer ?
#
loop_
_entity_poly.entity_id
_entity_poly.type
_entity_poly.pdbx_seq_one_letter_code
_entity_poly.pdbx_strand_id
1 'polypeptide(L)'
;MIGINITGMDELARQLESLGRDVSTKILRDAGRAALVPVLEDMQQHAGYDDMASGPHMRDSITIRSTTRGRAQVTLRVGPSKSHQMKALAQEFGTVKQVGDPFIRPALDYNKTQVLRILAAEIRYGIENR
;
A
#
# COMPACT_ATOMS: atom_id res chain seq x y z
N MET A 1 18.60 3.58 -3.42
CA MET A 1 17.85 2.79 -2.42
C MET A 1 17.79 3.62 -1.15
N ILE A 2 16.60 4.01 -0.68
CA ILE A 2 16.48 4.85 0.51
C ILE A 2 16.36 3.95 1.73
N GLY A 3 17.28 4.08 2.67
CA GLY A 3 17.27 3.34 3.94
C GLY A 3 16.40 4.06 4.98
N ILE A 4 15.62 3.31 5.75
CA ILE A 4 14.89 3.80 6.91
C ILE A 4 15.36 2.98 8.12
N ASN A 5 15.78 3.65 9.18
CA ASN A 5 16.13 3.00 10.43
C ASN A 5 14.88 2.91 11.31
N ILE A 6 14.48 1.68 11.64
CA ILE A 6 13.32 1.39 12.50
C ILE A 6 13.84 0.70 13.75
N THR A 7 13.50 1.22 14.92
CA THR A 7 13.85 0.65 16.23
C THR A 7 12.62 0.01 16.88
N GLY A 8 12.81 -1.02 17.71
CA GLY A 8 11.73 -1.61 18.51
C GLY A 8 10.89 -2.70 17.81
N MET A 9 11.31 -3.19 16.65
CA MET A 9 10.58 -4.26 15.94
C MET A 9 10.51 -5.58 16.72
N ASP A 10 11.56 -5.93 17.46
CA ASP A 10 11.60 -7.17 18.25
C ASP A 10 10.66 -7.16 19.46
N GLU A 11 10.43 -5.98 20.04
CA GLU A 11 9.47 -5.79 21.12
C GLU A 11 8.05 -5.88 20.59
N LEU A 12 7.77 -5.20 19.48
CA LEU A 12 6.49 -5.29 18.80
C LEU A 12 6.15 -6.73 18.39
N ALA A 13 7.11 -7.46 17.85
CA ALA A 13 6.92 -8.86 17.47
C ALA A 13 6.48 -9.72 18.68
N ARG A 14 7.14 -9.56 19.83
CA ARG A 14 6.79 -10.27 21.07
C ARG A 14 5.39 -9.90 21.58
N GLN A 15 5.04 -8.62 21.53
CA GLN A 15 3.69 -8.17 21.90
C GLN A 15 2.64 -8.80 20.99
N LEU A 16 2.85 -8.76 19.66
CA LEU A 16 1.94 -9.37 18.68
C LEU A 16 1.81 -10.89 18.81
N GLU A 17 2.87 -11.60 19.16
CA GLU A 17 2.81 -13.04 19.44
C GLU A 17 1.97 -13.35 20.69
N SER A 18 2.14 -12.55 21.76
CA SER A 18 1.37 -12.73 23.02
C SER A 18 -0.13 -12.46 22.84
N LEU A 19 -0.48 -11.57 21.91
CA LEU A 19 -1.85 -11.20 21.57
C LEU A 19 -2.60 -12.34 20.85
N GLY A 20 -1.89 -13.33 20.29
CA GLY A 20 -2.48 -14.41 19.51
C GLY A 20 -2.62 -14.07 18.02
N ARG A 21 -2.61 -15.10 17.18
CA ARG A 21 -2.44 -14.97 15.72
C ARG A 21 -3.58 -14.25 15.02
N ASP A 22 -4.83 -14.54 15.37
CA ASP A 22 -5.98 -13.99 14.64
C ASP A 22 -6.13 -12.49 14.90
N VAL A 23 -5.95 -12.07 16.14
CA VAL A 23 -6.07 -10.66 16.52
C VAL A 23 -4.88 -9.84 16.02
N SER A 24 -3.65 -10.36 16.13
CA SER A 24 -2.48 -9.68 15.55
C SER A 24 -2.61 -9.53 14.03
N THR A 25 -3.08 -10.57 13.33
CA THR A 25 -3.32 -10.49 11.88
C THR A 25 -4.39 -9.46 11.54
N LYS A 26 -5.46 -9.35 12.34
CA LYS A 26 -6.52 -8.34 12.14
C LYS A 26 -5.96 -6.92 12.33
N ILE A 27 -5.29 -6.65 13.46
CA ILE A 27 -4.67 -5.35 13.75
C ILE A 27 -3.70 -4.95 12.63
N LEU A 28 -2.82 -5.86 12.21
CA LEU A 28 -1.85 -5.60 11.15
C LEU A 28 -2.52 -5.32 9.79
N ARG A 29 -3.63 -6.01 9.49
CA ARG A 29 -4.37 -5.80 8.25
C ARG A 29 -5.06 -4.43 8.23
N ASP A 30 -5.72 -4.07 9.33
CA ASP A 30 -6.48 -2.82 9.45
C ASP A 30 -5.52 -1.63 9.48
N ALA A 31 -4.48 -1.69 10.31
CA ALA A 31 -3.41 -0.68 10.38
C ALA A 31 -2.68 -0.53 9.04
N GLY A 32 -2.35 -1.65 8.39
CA GLY A 32 -1.73 -1.64 7.06
C GLY A 32 -2.61 -0.99 5.99
N ARG A 33 -3.93 -1.20 6.07
CA ARG A 33 -4.88 -0.61 5.10
C ARG A 33 -4.99 0.89 5.29
N ALA A 34 -5.11 1.36 6.54
CA ALA A 34 -5.14 2.77 6.87
C ALA A 34 -3.83 3.48 6.47
N ALA A 35 -2.69 2.85 6.74
CA ALA A 35 -1.38 3.39 6.40
C ALA A 35 -1.17 3.59 4.89
N LEU A 36 -1.82 2.77 4.05
CA LEU A 36 -1.67 2.82 2.60
C LEU A 36 -2.69 3.74 1.89
N VAL A 37 -3.64 4.34 2.62
CA VAL A 37 -4.60 5.30 2.04
C VAL A 37 -3.91 6.46 1.33
N PRO A 38 -2.89 7.15 1.89
CA PRO A 38 -2.23 8.25 1.21
C PRO A 38 -1.55 7.83 -0.10
N VAL A 39 -0.99 6.63 -0.12
CA VAL A 39 -0.38 6.05 -1.34
C VAL A 39 -1.44 5.79 -2.40
N LEU A 40 -2.61 5.28 -2.00
CA LEU A 40 -3.72 5.06 -2.93
C LEU A 40 -4.21 6.38 -3.53
N GLU A 41 -4.40 7.40 -2.72
CA GLU A 41 -4.84 8.72 -3.17
C GLU A 41 -3.83 9.34 -4.15
N ASP A 42 -2.55 9.28 -3.81
CA ASP A 42 -1.48 9.83 -4.65
C ASP A 42 -1.36 9.07 -5.98
N MET A 43 -1.44 7.74 -5.94
CA MET A 43 -1.49 6.92 -7.16
C MET A 43 -2.72 7.21 -8.01
N GLN A 44 -3.87 7.49 -7.40
CA GLN A 44 -5.09 7.85 -8.12
C GLN A 44 -5.00 9.24 -8.74
N GLN A 45 -4.35 10.21 -8.11
CA GLN A 45 -4.19 11.56 -8.65
C GLN A 45 -3.26 11.58 -9.87
N HIS A 46 -2.22 10.74 -9.87
CA HIS A 46 -1.22 10.69 -10.94
C HIS A 46 -1.46 9.58 -11.97
N ALA A 47 -2.50 8.76 -11.80
CA ALA A 47 -2.89 7.77 -12.80
C ALA A 47 -3.50 8.45 -14.03
N GLY A 48 -3.09 8.00 -15.22
CA GLY A 48 -3.65 8.48 -16.47
C GLY A 48 -5.17 8.32 -16.52
N TYR A 49 -5.85 9.43 -16.79
CA TYR A 49 -7.29 9.51 -16.97
C TYR A 49 -7.58 9.87 -18.42
N ASP A 50 -8.53 9.15 -19.02
CA ASP A 50 -8.97 9.36 -20.40
C ASP A 50 -10.45 9.73 -20.36
N ASP A 51 -10.74 11.02 -20.48
CA ASP A 51 -12.10 11.58 -20.37
C ASP A 51 -13.01 11.18 -21.55
N MET A 52 -12.42 10.68 -22.64
CA MET A 52 -13.17 10.22 -23.82
C MET A 52 -13.50 8.72 -23.77
N ALA A 53 -12.88 7.96 -22.88
CA ALA A 53 -13.11 6.53 -22.76
C ALA A 53 -14.31 6.24 -21.85
N SER A 54 -15.40 5.71 -22.42
CA SER A 54 -16.60 5.25 -21.68
C SER A 54 -16.36 3.99 -20.81
N GLY A 55 -15.12 3.47 -20.75
CA GLY A 55 -14.78 2.26 -20.00
C GLY A 55 -14.24 2.57 -18.59
N PRO A 56 -14.09 1.56 -17.71
CA PRO A 56 -13.57 1.78 -16.37
C PRO A 56 -12.16 2.40 -16.44
N HIS A 57 -11.95 3.52 -15.76
CA HIS A 57 -10.66 4.20 -15.80
C HIS A 57 -9.63 3.48 -14.94
N MET A 58 -8.34 3.69 -15.25
CA MET A 58 -7.26 3.09 -14.50
C MET A 58 -7.25 3.57 -13.05
N ARG A 59 -7.52 4.86 -12.83
CA ARG A 59 -7.69 5.51 -11.51
C ARG A 59 -8.63 4.73 -10.59
N ASP A 60 -9.82 4.39 -11.08
CA ASP A 60 -10.87 3.74 -10.28
C ASP A 60 -10.55 2.27 -10.01
N SER A 61 -9.60 1.69 -10.74
CA SER A 61 -9.19 0.30 -10.57
C SER A 61 -8.05 0.11 -9.56
N ILE A 62 -7.48 1.20 -9.04
CA ILE A 62 -6.42 1.17 -8.03
C ILE A 62 -7.04 0.81 -6.69
N THR A 63 -6.60 -0.32 -6.12
CA THR A 63 -7.17 -0.86 -4.88
C THR A 63 -6.08 -1.35 -3.95
N ILE A 64 -6.35 -1.32 -2.64
CA ILE A 64 -5.50 -1.94 -1.62
C ILE A 64 -5.92 -3.40 -1.48
N ARG A 65 -4.99 -4.30 -1.77
CA ARG A 65 -5.16 -5.75 -1.63
C ARG A 65 -4.31 -6.25 -0.48
N SER A 66 -4.93 -6.97 0.44
CA SER A 66 -4.24 -7.68 1.52
C SER A 66 -4.20 -9.18 1.24
N THR A 67 -3.02 -9.76 1.30
CA THR A 67 -2.83 -11.21 1.28
C THR A 67 -2.20 -11.62 2.59
N THR A 68 -2.84 -12.54 3.30
CA THR A 68 -2.28 -13.13 4.52
C THR A 68 -1.59 -14.45 4.15
N ARG A 69 -0.34 -14.62 4.53
CA ARG A 69 0.41 -15.87 4.35
C ARG A 69 0.90 -16.37 5.71
N GLY A 70 0.60 -17.63 6.03
CA GLY A 70 1.24 -18.36 7.14
C GLY A 70 1.33 -17.58 8.47
N ARG A 71 2.47 -17.73 9.17
CA ARG A 71 2.79 -17.24 10.53
C ARG A 71 2.64 -15.70 10.69
N ALA A 72 1.41 -15.20 10.76
CA ALA A 72 1.09 -13.79 11.02
C ALA A 72 1.71 -12.78 10.03
N GLN A 73 2.03 -13.22 8.80
CA GLN A 73 2.55 -12.33 7.77
C GLN A 73 1.40 -11.76 6.94
N VAL A 74 1.23 -10.44 6.99
CA VAL A 74 0.28 -9.72 6.14
C VAL A 74 1.06 -8.94 5.10
N THR A 75 0.84 -9.26 3.82
CA THR A 75 1.36 -8.49 2.70
C THR A 75 0.24 -7.61 2.16
N LEU A 76 0.45 -6.30 2.16
CA LEU A 76 -0.45 -5.36 1.51
C LEU A 76 0.18 -4.83 0.23
N ARG A 77 -0.64 -4.66 -0.81
CA ARG A 77 -0.24 -4.11 -2.10
C ARG A 77 -1.26 -3.07 -2.53
N VAL A 78 -0.78 -1.90 -2.94
CA VAL A 78 -1.58 -0.91 -3.66
C VAL A 78 -1.26 -1.06 -5.14
N GLY A 79 -2.29 -1.11 -5.98
CA GLY A 79 -2.08 -1.14 -7.42
C GLY A 79 -3.36 -1.32 -8.23
N PRO A 80 -3.25 -1.11 -9.55
CA PRO A 80 -4.36 -1.25 -10.48
C PRO A 80 -4.82 -2.71 -10.59
N SER A 81 -6.05 -2.89 -11.08
CA SER A 81 -6.61 -4.22 -11.33
C SER A 81 -5.86 -4.94 -12.46
N LYS A 82 -6.03 -6.27 -12.57
CA LYS A 82 -5.40 -7.06 -13.64
C LYS A 82 -5.77 -6.55 -15.04
N SER A 83 -6.98 -6.01 -15.20
CA SER A 83 -7.46 -5.49 -16.48
C SER A 83 -6.66 -4.27 -16.95
N HIS A 84 -6.17 -3.44 -16.03
CA HIS A 84 -5.40 -2.23 -16.33
C HIS A 84 -3.90 -2.38 -16.10
N GLN A 85 -3.42 -3.58 -15.72
CA GLN A 85 -2.02 -3.82 -15.45
C GLN A 85 -1.11 -3.47 -16.64
N MET A 86 -1.53 -3.80 -17.87
CA MET A 86 -0.75 -3.49 -19.07
C MET A 86 -0.62 -1.98 -19.29
N LYS A 87 -1.72 -1.23 -19.11
CA LYS A 87 -1.73 0.23 -19.23
C LYS A 87 -0.87 0.89 -18.15
N ALA A 88 -0.95 0.39 -16.92
CA ALA A 88 -0.16 0.89 -15.81
C ALA A 88 1.35 0.69 -16.02
N LEU A 89 1.76 -0.46 -16.58
CA LEU A 89 3.16 -0.70 -16.92
C LEU A 89 3.63 0.21 -18.06
N ALA A 90 2.80 0.40 -19.08
CA ALA A 90 3.09 1.30 -20.18
C ALA A 90 3.24 2.76 -19.71
N GLN A 91 2.41 3.21 -18.76
CA GLN A 91 2.57 4.53 -18.15
C GLN A 91 3.84 4.58 -17.27
N GLU A 92 4.06 3.62 -16.38
CA GLU A 92 5.18 3.64 -15.43
C GLU A 92 6.57 3.64 -16.12
N PHE A 93 6.73 2.86 -17.18
CA PHE A 93 8.03 2.65 -17.85
C PHE A 93 8.14 3.30 -19.22
N GLY A 94 7.01 3.70 -19.80
CA GLY A 94 6.94 4.07 -21.21
C GLY A 94 6.91 2.86 -22.13
N THR A 95 6.71 3.15 -23.41
CA THR A 95 6.81 2.18 -24.51
C THR A 95 7.62 2.81 -25.64
N VAL A 96 7.83 2.09 -26.74
CA VAL A 96 8.49 2.65 -27.94
C VAL A 96 7.80 3.93 -28.44
N LYS A 97 6.49 4.10 -28.20
CA LYS A 97 5.69 5.22 -28.71
C LYS A 97 5.26 6.23 -27.64
N GLN A 98 5.46 5.94 -26.36
CA GLN A 98 4.96 6.74 -25.24
C GLN A 98 6.07 6.94 -24.21
N VAL A 99 6.31 8.18 -23.79
CA VAL A 99 7.24 8.48 -22.70
C VAL A 99 6.65 7.99 -21.38
N GLY A 100 7.48 7.35 -20.55
CA GLY A 100 7.07 6.90 -19.23
C GLY A 100 6.81 8.07 -18.28
N ASP A 101 5.71 7.99 -17.55
CA ASP A 101 5.30 8.91 -16.49
C ASP A 101 5.07 8.09 -15.20
N PRO A 102 6.13 7.85 -14.40
CA PRO A 102 6.05 7.02 -13.22
C PRO A 102 5.08 7.60 -12.19
N PHE A 103 4.13 6.79 -11.72
CA PHE A 103 3.15 7.18 -10.70
C PHE A 103 3.08 6.18 -9.55
N ILE A 104 3.49 4.91 -9.78
CA ILE A 104 3.44 3.86 -8.77
C ILE A 104 4.64 3.96 -7.83
N ARG A 105 5.86 4.03 -8.38
CA ARG A 105 7.09 4.14 -7.57
C ARG A 105 7.13 5.44 -6.78
N PRO A 106 6.88 6.62 -7.40
CA PRO A 106 6.96 7.88 -6.67
C PRO A 106 5.92 7.98 -5.56
N ALA A 107 4.72 7.41 -5.77
CA ALA A 107 3.68 7.47 -4.75
C ALA A 107 4.05 6.80 -3.43
N LEU A 108 4.79 5.69 -3.48
CA LEU A 108 5.32 5.08 -2.26
C LEU A 108 6.49 5.91 -1.69
N ASP A 109 7.37 6.40 -2.54
CA ASP A 109 8.57 7.13 -2.12
C ASP A 109 8.25 8.46 -1.43
N TYR A 110 7.24 9.19 -1.92
CA TYR A 110 6.77 10.44 -1.34
C TYR A 110 6.07 10.22 -0.02
N ASN A 111 5.26 9.16 0.09
CA ASN A 111 4.41 8.93 1.25
C ASN A 111 5.04 8.02 2.32
N LYS A 112 6.20 7.40 2.09
CA LYS A 112 6.81 6.40 2.98
C LYS A 112 6.85 6.80 4.47
N THR A 113 7.20 8.04 4.79
CA THR A 113 7.31 8.51 6.19
C THR A 113 5.94 8.64 6.82
N GLN A 114 4.95 9.11 6.05
CA GLN A 114 3.57 9.21 6.48
C GLN A 114 2.95 7.82 6.66
N VAL A 115 3.18 6.89 5.73
CA VAL A 115 2.77 5.49 5.83
C VAL A 115 3.30 4.87 7.12
N LEU A 116 4.59 5.01 7.42
CA LEU A 116 5.18 4.45 8.64
C LEU A 116 4.62 5.08 9.91
N ARG A 117 4.38 6.40 9.92
CA ARG A 117 3.77 7.09 11.06
C ARG A 117 2.36 6.61 11.33
N ILE A 118 1.52 6.51 10.30
CA ILE A 118 0.14 6.02 10.42
C ILE A 118 0.16 4.55 10.86
N LEU A 119 1.00 3.72 10.23
CA LEU A 119 1.12 2.31 10.59
C LEU A 119 1.48 2.13 12.07
N ALA A 120 2.45 2.88 12.58
CA ALA A 120 2.85 2.81 13.98
C ALA A 120 1.73 3.26 14.93
N ALA A 121 1.02 4.33 14.58
CA ALA A 121 -0.09 4.84 15.37
C ALA A 121 -1.27 3.85 15.42
N GLU A 122 -1.65 3.29 14.27
CA GLU A 122 -2.75 2.33 14.16
C GLU A 122 -2.44 0.99 14.83
N ILE A 123 -1.20 0.50 14.71
CA ILE A 123 -0.77 -0.71 15.44
C ILE A 123 -0.85 -0.47 16.94
N ARG A 124 -0.33 0.67 17.44
CA ARG A 124 -0.42 1.02 18.86
C ARG A 124 -1.86 1.07 19.33
N TYR A 125 -2.71 1.78 18.59
CA TYR A 125 -4.14 1.89 18.88
C TYR A 125 -4.81 0.50 18.93
N GLY A 126 -4.51 -0.39 17.98
CA GLY A 126 -5.08 -1.74 17.96
C GLY A 126 -4.58 -2.65 19.08
N ILE A 127 -3.41 -2.39 19.65
CA ILE A 127 -2.89 -3.11 20.83
C ILE A 127 -3.53 -2.57 22.12
N GLU A 128 -3.69 -1.24 22.24
CA GLU A 128 -4.18 -0.57 23.45
C GLU A 128 -5.71 -0.64 23.60
N ASN A 129 -6.49 -0.48 22.52
CA ASN A 129 -7.95 -0.43 22.57
C ASN A 129 -8.61 -1.78 22.30
N ARG A 130 -8.13 -2.78 23.03
CA ARG A 130 -8.57 -4.18 22.90
C ARG A 130 -9.83 -4.51 23.70
#